data_AF-A0AAV8X8M1-F1
#
_entry.id   AF-A0AAV8X8M1-F1
#
_cell.length_a   1.000
_cell.length_b   1.000
_cell.length_c   1.000
_cell.angle_alpha   90.00
_cell.angle_beta   90.00
_cell.angle_gamma   90.00
#
_symmetry.space_group_name_H-M   'P 1'
#
loop_
_entity.id
_entity.type
_entity.pdbx_description
1 polymer ?
#
loop_
_entity_poly.entity_id
_entity_poly.type
_entity_poly.pdbx_seq_one_letter_code
_entity_poly.pdbx_strand_id
1 'polypeptide(L)'
;FLNDKFTPFEYAVLLTIIANCVVLALEEHLPFQDKTMLAQKLEKTEVYFLGIFCVEASLKILALGFVLHRGSYLRNIWNIMDFFCRRHRLGYVSWPSMTVFAEANVDVDLRMLRSFRVLRPPQVGLQDPKFLTMFPQDIIAVDLRTLRAIRVLRPLKLVSGIPSLQVVLKSIIKAMAPLLQIGLLVLFAIVIFAIIGLEFYSGALHRTCYSLYNIDEIVKEGDDEVPCNTDNETQAVGQGSNWCRDGNSVCLERWQGPNNGITSFDNIGFAMLTVFQCITMEGWTAILYWMNDAVGSTYNWMYFVPLIVLGSFFMLNLVLGVLSGEFAKEREKVENRQEFLKLRRAAQLERELNGYVQWICKAEEVILAEERTTEEEKMHIMEARRRAAKKKKLKKMGKSKSTDTEEEQEEEDVGDDGFGRQSYLKSRVKGQGACARFWRAEKRFRFAIRHMIKSQWFYWSVIVLVFFNTFCVAVEVSRPTGVADQIFM
;
A
#
# COMPACT_ATOMS: atom_id res chain seq x y z
N PHE A 1 1.63 -8.82 -20.37
CA PHE A 1 1.39 -8.68 -18.91
C PHE A 1 -0.09 -8.56 -18.53
N LEU A 2 -1.05 -8.71 -19.46
CA LEU A 2 -2.48 -8.78 -19.16
C LEU A 2 -3.01 -10.10 -19.71
N ASN A 3 -2.77 -11.22 -19.00
CA ASN A 3 -3.54 -12.46 -19.15
C ASN A 3 -3.13 -13.56 -18.16
N ASP A 4 -2.75 -13.22 -16.91
CA ASP A 4 -2.85 -14.23 -15.85
C ASP A 4 -4.34 -14.37 -15.52
N LYS A 5 -5.02 -15.31 -16.20
CA LYS A 5 -6.38 -15.71 -15.84
C LYS A 5 -6.29 -16.30 -14.44
N PHE A 6 -6.63 -15.50 -13.44
CA PHE A 6 -6.81 -16.00 -12.07
C PHE A 6 -7.65 -17.27 -12.13
N THR A 7 -7.18 -18.29 -11.41
CA THR A 7 -7.93 -19.53 -11.30
C THR A 7 -9.25 -19.25 -10.56
N PRO A 8 -10.33 -20.01 -10.83
CA PRO A 8 -11.59 -19.85 -10.08
C PRO A 8 -11.39 -19.96 -8.57
N PHE A 9 -10.38 -20.72 -8.13
CA PHE A 9 -9.95 -20.80 -6.74
C PHE A 9 -9.41 -19.48 -6.19
N GLU A 10 -8.54 -18.77 -6.93
CA GLU A 10 -8.01 -17.47 -6.53
C GLU A 10 -9.10 -16.39 -6.44
N TYR A 11 -10.04 -16.38 -7.40
CA TYR A 11 -11.20 -15.49 -7.32
C TYR A 11 -12.07 -15.77 -6.09
N ALA A 12 -12.30 -17.05 -5.76
CA ALA A 12 -13.07 -17.43 -4.58
C ALA A 12 -12.38 -16.99 -3.27
N VAL A 13 -11.06 -17.15 -3.18
CA VAL A 13 -10.27 -16.70 -2.02
C VAL A 13 -10.28 -15.18 -1.92
N LEU A 14 -10.11 -14.46 -3.02
CA LEU A 14 -10.14 -13.00 -3.05
C LEU A 14 -11.51 -12.46 -2.63
N LEU A 15 -12.60 -13.03 -3.16
CA LEU A 15 -13.96 -12.65 -2.80
C LEU A 15 -14.23 -12.91 -1.31
N THR A 16 -13.71 -14.02 -0.77
CA THR A 16 -13.79 -14.33 0.67
C THR A 16 -13.04 -13.30 1.52
N ILE A 17 -11.86 -12.82 1.08
CA ILE A 17 -11.11 -11.76 1.77
C ILE A 17 -11.91 -10.46 1.76
N ILE A 18 -12.46 -10.07 0.62
CA ILE A 18 -13.28 -8.86 0.50
C ILE A 18 -14.53 -8.94 1.39
N ALA A 19 -15.24 -10.07 1.35
CA ALA A 19 -16.40 -10.30 2.23
C ALA A 19 -16.01 -10.22 3.72
N ASN A 20 -14.84 -10.73 4.11
CA ASN A 20 -14.33 -10.57 5.48
C ASN A 20 -14.07 -9.10 5.83
N CYS A 21 -13.49 -8.32 4.91
CA CYS A 21 -13.24 -6.90 5.13
C CYS A 21 -14.54 -6.10 5.28
N VAL A 22 -15.57 -6.43 4.50
CA VAL A 22 -16.90 -5.82 4.63
C VAL A 22 -17.53 -6.15 5.98
N VAL A 23 -17.42 -7.40 6.42
CA VAL A 23 -17.90 -7.81 7.75
C VAL A 23 -17.18 -7.07 8.88
N LEU A 24 -15.86 -6.86 8.76
CA LEU A 24 -15.10 -6.05 9.72
C LEU A 24 -15.51 -4.58 9.71
N ALA A 25 -15.81 -4.01 8.55
CA ALA A 25 -16.23 -2.61 8.41
C ALA A 25 -17.65 -2.36 8.97
N LEU A 26 -18.52 -3.38 8.90
CA LEU A 26 -19.88 -3.33 9.46
C LEU A 26 -19.93 -3.58 10.98
N GLU A 27 -18.78 -3.83 11.62
CA GLU A 27 -18.74 -4.13 13.04
C GLU A 27 -18.66 -2.86 13.89
N GLU A 28 -19.76 -2.57 14.56
CA GLU A 28 -19.86 -1.47 15.53
C GLU A 28 -19.27 -1.87 16.88
N HIS A 29 -18.37 -1.03 17.40
CA HIS A 29 -17.77 -1.22 18.73
C HIS A 29 -18.47 -0.28 19.71
N LEU A 30 -19.46 -0.81 20.43
CA LEU A 30 -20.19 -0.07 21.46
C LEU A 30 -19.42 -0.07 22.79
N PRO A 31 -19.50 1.02 23.58
CA PRO A 31 -18.93 1.05 24.93
C PRO A 31 -19.63 0.01 25.83
N PHE A 32 -18.97 -0.37 26.94
CA PHE A 32 -19.52 -1.27 27.97
C PHE A 32 -19.84 -2.73 27.56
N GLN A 33 -19.23 -3.23 26.48
CA GLN A 33 -19.46 -4.59 25.95
C GLN A 33 -20.88 -4.86 25.42
N ASP A 34 -21.66 -3.81 25.20
CA ASP A 34 -22.95 -3.95 24.53
C ASP A 34 -22.75 -4.42 23.10
N LYS A 35 -23.63 -5.32 22.64
CA LYS A 35 -23.59 -5.86 21.27
C LYS A 35 -24.96 -5.75 20.64
N THR A 36 -25.04 -5.11 19.49
CA THR A 36 -26.24 -5.14 18.67
C THR A 36 -26.52 -6.56 18.18
N MET A 37 -27.77 -6.86 17.84
CA MET A 37 -28.15 -8.14 17.23
C MET A 37 -27.35 -8.39 15.93
N LEU A 38 -27.01 -7.33 15.21
CA LEU A 38 -26.14 -7.37 14.03
C LEU A 38 -24.72 -7.80 14.42
N ALA A 39 -24.08 -7.14 15.39
CA ALA A 39 -22.73 -7.48 15.85
C ALA A 39 -22.63 -8.94 16.32
N GLN A 40 -23.63 -9.45 17.06
CA GLN A 40 -23.68 -10.85 17.46
C GLN A 40 -23.77 -11.83 16.28
N LYS A 41 -24.49 -11.47 15.21
CA LYS A 41 -24.54 -12.27 13.98
C LYS A 41 -23.21 -12.22 13.23
N LEU A 42 -22.58 -11.04 13.15
CA LEU A 42 -21.28 -10.86 12.49
C LEU A 42 -20.18 -11.67 13.19
N GLU A 43 -20.14 -11.71 14.53
CA GLU A 43 -19.17 -12.54 15.26
C GLU A 43 -19.27 -14.03 14.90
N LYS A 44 -20.50 -14.55 14.70
CA LYS A 44 -20.69 -15.94 14.25
C LYS A 44 -20.13 -16.16 12.85
N THR A 45 -20.25 -15.18 11.94
CA THR A 45 -19.70 -15.28 10.58
C THR A 45 -18.17 -15.41 10.57
N GLU A 46 -17.47 -14.88 11.58
CA GLU A 46 -16.01 -14.94 11.64
C GLU A 46 -15.44 -16.37 11.72
N VAL A 47 -16.16 -17.30 12.36
CA VAL A 47 -15.75 -18.71 12.46
C VAL A 47 -15.77 -19.37 11.08
N TYR A 48 -16.75 -19.02 10.24
CA TYR A 48 -16.83 -19.53 8.87
C TYR A 48 -15.67 -19.02 8.01
N PHE A 49 -15.34 -17.73 8.09
CA PHE A 49 -14.17 -17.19 7.37
C PHE A 49 -12.86 -17.82 7.82
N LEU A 50 -12.70 -18.05 9.13
CA LEU A 50 -11.52 -18.75 9.67
C LEU A 50 -11.44 -20.18 9.10
N GLY A 51 -12.57 -20.91 9.07
CA GLY A 51 -12.64 -22.24 8.50
C GLY A 51 -12.20 -22.28 7.03
N ILE A 52 -12.71 -21.37 6.20
CA ILE A 52 -12.34 -21.26 4.79
C ILE A 52 -10.83 -21.01 4.62
N PHE A 53 -10.26 -20.10 5.42
CA PHE A 53 -8.82 -19.82 5.38
C PHE A 53 -7.94 -20.93 5.94
N CYS A 54 -8.45 -21.78 6.84
CA CYS A 54 -7.76 -22.97 7.30
C CYS A 54 -7.72 -24.03 6.19
N VAL A 55 -8.85 -24.28 5.53
CA VAL A 55 -8.91 -25.23 4.41
C VAL A 55 -7.99 -24.80 3.27
N GLU A 56 -8.03 -23.51 2.90
CA GLU A 56 -7.12 -22.94 1.90
C GLU A 56 -5.64 -23.12 2.29
N ALA A 57 -5.28 -22.94 3.57
CA ALA A 57 -3.92 -23.21 4.06
C ALA A 57 -3.54 -24.68 3.90
N SER A 58 -4.40 -25.58 4.36
CA SER A 58 -4.15 -27.02 4.36
C SER A 58 -3.96 -27.53 2.94
N LEU A 59 -4.80 -27.09 2.00
CA LEU A 59 -4.66 -27.42 0.58
C LEU A 59 -3.33 -26.93 0.01
N LYS A 60 -2.91 -25.69 0.34
CA LYS A 60 -1.61 -25.14 -0.09
C LYS A 60 -0.41 -25.88 0.54
N ILE A 61 -0.49 -26.26 1.80
CA ILE A 61 0.56 -27.01 2.49
C ILE A 61 0.72 -28.41 1.89
N LEU A 62 -0.39 -29.09 1.59
CA LEU A 62 -0.38 -30.41 0.95
C LEU A 62 0.17 -30.33 -0.48
N ALA A 63 -0.19 -29.30 -1.25
CA ALA A 63 0.26 -29.15 -2.63
C ALA A 63 1.75 -28.74 -2.76
N LEU A 64 2.24 -27.86 -1.89
CA LEU A 64 3.60 -27.26 -2.00
C LEU A 64 4.64 -27.95 -1.09
N GLY A 65 4.20 -28.79 -0.15
CA GLY A 65 5.02 -29.34 0.91
C GLY A 65 5.36 -28.32 2.01
N PHE A 66 5.61 -28.81 3.22
CA PHE A 66 5.73 -27.96 4.42
C PHE A 66 7.03 -27.12 4.45
N VAL A 67 8.21 -27.76 4.40
CA VAL A 67 9.51 -27.08 4.63
C VAL A 67 10.66 -27.53 3.71
N LEU A 68 10.69 -28.79 3.24
CA LEU A 68 11.93 -29.38 2.70
C LEU A 68 12.34 -28.92 1.27
N HIS A 69 11.46 -28.36 0.46
CA HIS A 69 11.75 -28.00 -0.94
C HIS A 69 11.85 -26.48 -1.16
N ARG A 70 12.55 -26.06 -2.24
CA ARG A 70 12.74 -24.62 -2.57
C ARG A 70 11.43 -23.88 -2.86
N GLY A 71 10.36 -24.59 -3.27
CA GLY A 71 9.01 -24.07 -3.47
C GLY A 71 8.05 -24.27 -2.29
N SER A 72 8.54 -24.67 -1.11
CA SER A 72 7.67 -25.03 0.02
C SER A 72 6.96 -23.84 0.66
N TYR A 73 5.80 -24.14 1.27
CA TYR A 73 4.83 -23.17 1.76
C TYR A 73 5.42 -22.10 2.69
N LEU A 74 6.21 -22.52 3.68
CA LEU A 74 6.78 -21.65 4.72
C LEU A 74 7.99 -20.83 4.28
N ARG A 75 8.47 -20.97 3.04
CA ARG A 75 9.59 -20.15 2.55
C ARG A 75 9.13 -18.85 1.88
N ASN A 76 7.86 -18.78 1.49
CA ASN A 76 7.26 -17.57 0.94
C ASN A 76 6.84 -16.63 2.09
N ILE A 77 7.46 -15.44 2.17
CA ILE A 77 7.18 -14.40 3.18
C ILE A 77 5.68 -14.10 3.33
N TRP A 78 4.94 -14.14 2.23
CA TRP A 78 3.51 -13.87 2.23
C TRP A 78 2.70 -15.00 2.88
N ASN A 79 3.08 -16.26 2.62
CA ASN A 79 2.47 -17.42 3.26
C ASN A 79 2.83 -17.50 4.75
N ILE A 80 4.03 -17.04 5.13
CA ILE A 80 4.48 -16.93 6.53
C ILE A 80 3.59 -15.92 7.27
N MET A 81 3.38 -14.73 6.70
CA MET A 81 2.49 -13.70 7.26
C MET A 81 1.06 -14.26 7.46
N ASP A 82 0.53 -14.95 6.45
CA ASP A 82 -0.80 -15.58 6.51
C ASP A 82 -0.84 -16.71 7.56
N PHE A 83 0.24 -17.47 7.72
CA PHE A 83 0.34 -18.51 8.74
C PHE A 83 0.38 -17.91 10.16
N PHE A 84 1.17 -16.86 10.40
CA PHE A 84 1.23 -16.20 11.71
C PHE A 84 -0.09 -15.50 12.09
N CYS A 85 -0.71 -14.78 11.15
CA CYS A 85 -2.01 -14.14 11.37
C CYS A 85 -3.09 -15.16 11.77
N ARG A 86 -3.04 -16.39 11.23
CA ARG A 86 -3.99 -17.46 11.57
C ARG A 86 -3.63 -18.19 12.87
N ARG A 87 -2.36 -18.57 13.05
CA ARG A 87 -1.88 -19.33 14.21
C ARG A 87 -2.15 -18.60 15.52
N HIS A 88 -2.04 -17.27 15.54
CA HIS A 88 -2.33 -16.47 16.71
C HIS A 88 -3.79 -16.57 17.18
N ARG A 89 -4.75 -16.77 16.26
CA ARG A 89 -6.17 -16.99 16.58
C ARG A 89 -6.49 -18.47 16.88
N LEU A 90 -5.82 -19.42 16.20
CA LEU A 90 -5.98 -20.86 16.45
C LEU A 90 -5.33 -21.34 17.75
N GLY A 91 -4.35 -20.61 18.30
CA GLY A 91 -3.79 -20.87 19.63
C GLY A 91 -4.86 -20.94 20.73
N TYR A 92 -6.02 -20.33 20.49
CA TYR A 92 -7.18 -20.37 21.39
C TYR A 92 -8.16 -21.54 21.12
N VAL A 93 -8.14 -22.18 19.95
CA VAL A 93 -9.15 -23.19 19.56
C VAL A 93 -8.59 -24.61 19.44
N SER A 94 -7.27 -24.79 19.23
CA SER A 94 -6.72 -26.12 18.86
C SER A 94 -5.40 -26.51 19.52
N TRP A 95 -5.06 -25.98 20.70
CA TRP A 95 -3.92 -26.54 21.46
C TRP A 95 -4.20 -27.96 22.01
N PRO A 96 -5.46 -28.40 22.28
CA PRO A 96 -5.72 -29.78 22.64
C PRO A 96 -5.85 -30.76 21.45
N SER A 97 -6.00 -30.31 20.21
CA SER A 97 -6.25 -31.22 19.07
C SER A 97 -4.97 -31.70 18.36
N MET A 98 -3.82 -31.07 18.62
CA MET A 98 -2.53 -31.54 18.09
C MET A 98 -1.96 -32.74 18.85
N THR A 99 -2.56 -33.17 19.96
CA THR A 99 -2.17 -34.41 20.66
C THR A 99 -2.83 -35.66 20.07
N VAL A 100 -3.87 -35.53 19.24
CA VAL A 100 -4.60 -36.68 18.67
C VAL A 100 -3.90 -37.28 17.44
N PHE A 101 -3.03 -36.52 16.77
CA PHE A 101 -2.23 -37.03 15.65
C PHE A 101 -0.88 -37.63 16.06
N ALA A 102 -0.54 -37.61 17.35
CA ALA A 102 0.73 -38.13 17.87
C ALA A 102 0.69 -39.64 18.24
N GLU A 103 -0.44 -40.32 18.08
CA GLU A 103 -0.57 -41.78 18.30
C GLU A 103 -0.57 -42.60 17.00
N ALA A 104 -0.38 -41.97 15.84
CA ALA A 104 -0.06 -42.67 14.61
C ALA A 104 1.46 -42.84 14.52
N ASN A 105 1.93 -44.02 14.90
CA ASN A 105 3.31 -44.48 14.90
C ASN A 105 3.97 -44.30 13.52
N VAL A 106 4.57 -43.12 13.27
CA VAL A 106 5.43 -42.86 12.12
C VAL A 106 6.66 -42.13 12.62
N ASP A 107 7.77 -42.87 12.71
CA ASP A 107 9.10 -42.37 12.98
C ASP A 107 9.50 -41.37 11.87
N VAL A 108 9.36 -40.08 12.14
CA VAL A 108 9.93 -39.01 11.32
C VAL A 108 10.88 -38.22 12.22
N ASP A 109 12.16 -38.23 11.82
CA ASP A 109 13.31 -37.66 12.52
C ASP A 109 13.12 -36.16 12.83
N LEU A 110 12.53 -35.84 13.99
CA LEU A 110 12.17 -34.50 14.46
C LEU A 110 13.36 -33.72 15.04
N ARG A 111 14.48 -33.68 14.29
CA ARG A 111 15.65 -32.84 14.63
C ARG A 111 15.38 -31.34 14.49
N MET A 112 14.25 -30.92 13.91
CA MET A 112 13.88 -29.51 13.71
C MET A 112 13.05 -28.88 14.85
N LEU A 113 12.65 -29.66 15.87
CA LEU A 113 11.90 -29.13 17.02
C LEU A 113 12.79 -28.56 18.15
N ARG A 114 14.12 -28.53 17.99
CA ARG A 114 15.02 -27.97 19.01
C ARG A 114 14.92 -26.43 19.15
N SER A 115 14.34 -25.72 18.18
CA SER A 115 14.13 -24.26 18.29
C SER A 115 13.03 -23.85 19.27
N PHE A 116 12.21 -24.79 19.76
CA PHE A 116 11.25 -24.52 20.83
C PHE A 116 11.83 -24.71 22.25
N ARG A 117 13.12 -25.05 22.36
CA ARG A 117 13.81 -25.23 23.65
C ARG A 117 14.29 -23.92 24.30
N VAL A 118 13.94 -22.75 23.74
CA VAL A 118 14.24 -21.41 24.29
C VAL A 118 13.15 -20.93 25.27
N LEU A 119 11.99 -21.59 25.31
CA LEU A 119 10.91 -21.33 26.29
C LEU A 119 10.86 -22.39 27.40
N ARG A 120 12.01 -22.90 27.83
CA ARG A 120 12.08 -23.72 29.06
C ARG A 120 12.33 -22.77 30.24
N PRO A 121 11.37 -22.58 31.18
CA PRO A 121 11.64 -21.84 32.40
C PRO A 121 12.77 -22.56 33.18
N PRO A 122 13.71 -21.83 33.80
CA PRO A 122 14.81 -22.44 34.53
C PRO A 122 14.28 -23.22 35.73
N GLN A 123 14.64 -24.51 35.81
CA GLN A 123 14.40 -25.31 37.01
C GLN A 123 15.43 -24.91 38.07
N VAL A 124 15.08 -23.89 38.87
CA VAL A 124 15.73 -23.70 40.16
C VAL A 124 15.06 -24.68 41.12
N GLY A 125 15.78 -25.74 41.46
CA GLY A 125 15.37 -26.63 42.53
C GLY A 125 15.47 -25.89 43.87
N LEU A 126 14.34 -25.66 44.52
CA LEU A 126 14.24 -25.48 45.96
C LEU A 126 12.83 -25.87 46.40
N GLN A 127 12.83 -26.80 47.35
CA GLN A 127 11.72 -27.30 48.14
C GLN A 127 10.89 -26.13 48.68
N ASP A 128 9.58 -26.04 48.37
CA ASP A 128 8.50 -25.53 49.25
C ASP A 128 7.15 -25.39 48.50
N PRO A 129 6.08 -26.12 48.89
CA PRO A 129 4.81 -26.18 48.14
C PRO A 129 3.83 -25.05 48.50
N LYS A 130 4.31 -23.81 48.66
CA LYS A 130 3.44 -22.65 48.96
C LYS A 130 3.65 -21.42 48.08
N PHE A 131 4.55 -21.49 47.08
CA PHE A 131 4.78 -20.39 46.14
C PHE A 131 3.90 -20.47 44.87
N LEU A 132 3.28 -21.63 44.59
CA LEU A 132 2.47 -21.87 43.38
C LEU A 132 1.05 -21.29 43.42
N THR A 133 0.66 -20.61 44.50
CA THR A 133 -0.63 -19.87 44.59
C THR A 133 -0.45 -18.36 44.58
N MET A 134 0.76 -17.85 44.30
CA MET A 134 1.04 -16.41 44.20
C MET A 134 1.68 -16.06 42.85
N PHE A 135 1.13 -16.60 41.77
CA PHE A 135 1.18 -15.92 40.48
C PHE A 135 -0.17 -15.27 40.29
N PRO A 136 -0.26 -13.94 40.15
CA PRO A 136 -1.53 -13.27 39.95
C PRO A 136 -2.15 -13.84 38.68
N GLN A 137 -3.41 -14.27 38.78
CA GLN A 137 -4.21 -14.79 37.67
C GLN A 137 -4.41 -13.76 36.54
N ASP A 138 -3.91 -12.54 36.72
CA ASP A 138 -4.03 -11.41 35.80
C ASP A 138 -3.11 -11.46 34.58
N ILE A 139 -2.00 -12.23 34.59
CA ILE A 139 -1.12 -12.36 33.41
C ILE A 139 -1.69 -13.32 32.35
N ILE A 140 -2.59 -14.24 32.74
CA ILE A 140 -3.24 -15.18 31.80
C ILE A 140 -4.52 -14.57 31.19
N ALA A 141 -5.03 -13.49 31.78
CA ALA A 141 -6.03 -12.62 31.17
C ALA A 141 -5.39 -11.62 30.18
N VAL A 142 -4.47 -12.09 29.32
CA VAL A 142 -4.17 -11.36 28.07
C VAL A 142 -5.51 -11.27 27.34
N ASP A 143 -6.08 -10.07 27.42
CA ASP A 143 -7.48 -9.81 27.19
C ASP A 143 -7.88 -10.32 25.80
N LEU A 144 -8.87 -11.22 25.73
CA LEU A 144 -9.40 -11.75 24.48
C LEU A 144 -9.78 -10.61 23.50
N ARG A 145 -10.01 -9.40 24.03
CA ARG A 145 -10.20 -8.16 23.26
C ARG A 145 -8.97 -7.74 22.43
N THR A 146 -7.76 -7.82 22.99
CA THR A 146 -6.52 -7.48 22.27
C THR A 146 -6.24 -8.46 21.12
N LEU A 147 -6.58 -9.73 21.32
CA LEU A 147 -6.49 -10.76 20.28
C LEU A 147 -7.55 -10.59 19.19
N ARG A 148 -8.70 -9.98 19.50
CA ARG A 148 -9.70 -9.57 18.49
C ARG A 148 -9.15 -8.48 17.59
N ALA A 149 -8.40 -7.50 18.11
CA ALA A 149 -7.84 -6.41 17.30
C ALA A 149 -6.96 -6.91 16.15
N ILE A 150 -6.25 -8.03 16.30
CA ILE A 150 -5.38 -8.64 15.27
C ILE A 150 -6.14 -9.00 13.99
N ARG A 151 -7.48 -9.17 14.04
CA ARG A 151 -8.30 -9.38 12.84
C ARG A 151 -8.25 -8.21 11.86
N VAL A 152 -7.87 -7.02 12.31
CA VAL A 152 -7.64 -5.83 11.47
C VAL A 152 -6.48 -6.03 10.48
N LEU A 153 -5.62 -7.03 10.69
CA LEU A 153 -4.54 -7.38 9.77
C LEU A 153 -5.00 -8.26 8.61
N ARG A 154 -6.21 -8.83 8.64
CA ARG A 154 -6.73 -9.70 7.57
C ARG A 154 -6.80 -9.04 6.18
N PRO A 155 -7.15 -7.75 6.03
CA PRO A 155 -7.07 -7.06 4.75
C PRO A 155 -5.67 -7.11 4.13
N LEU A 156 -4.59 -7.27 4.92
CA LEU A 156 -3.23 -7.41 4.37
C LEU A 156 -3.06 -8.69 3.53
N LYS A 157 -3.92 -9.71 3.71
CA LYS A 157 -3.94 -10.89 2.83
C LYS A 157 -4.32 -10.55 1.39
N LEU A 158 -4.99 -9.42 1.16
CA LEU A 158 -5.24 -8.92 -0.20
C LEU A 158 -3.92 -8.60 -0.93
N VAL A 159 -2.88 -8.17 -0.19
CA VAL A 159 -1.53 -7.98 -0.74
C VAL A 159 -0.90 -9.32 -1.15
N SER A 160 -1.10 -10.40 -0.38
CA SER A 160 -0.60 -11.72 -0.77
C SER A 160 -1.37 -12.32 -1.95
N GLY A 161 -2.65 -11.95 -2.14
CA GLY A 161 -3.49 -12.38 -3.26
C GLY A 161 -3.25 -11.65 -4.60
N ILE A 162 -2.83 -10.37 -4.56
CA ILE A 162 -2.68 -9.55 -5.78
C ILE A 162 -1.20 -9.29 -6.08
N PRO A 163 -0.62 -9.87 -7.15
CA PRO A 163 0.81 -9.75 -7.44
C PRO A 163 1.26 -8.30 -7.68
N SER A 164 0.40 -7.46 -8.28
CA SER A 164 0.69 -6.04 -8.51
C SER A 164 0.96 -5.27 -7.21
N LEU A 165 0.21 -5.55 -6.13
CA LEU A 165 0.40 -4.91 -4.83
C LEU A 165 1.68 -5.41 -4.14
N GLN A 166 2.06 -6.67 -4.33
CA GLN A 166 3.31 -7.20 -3.81
C GLN A 166 4.53 -6.47 -4.38
N VAL A 167 4.50 -6.13 -5.68
CA VAL A 167 5.58 -5.37 -6.33
C VAL A 167 5.69 -3.98 -5.72
N VAL A 168 4.55 -3.32 -5.47
CA VAL A 168 4.51 -1.99 -4.84
C VAL A 168 5.06 -2.06 -3.41
N LEU A 169 4.57 -2.97 -2.56
CA LEU A 169 5.02 -3.05 -1.16
C LEU A 169 6.51 -3.40 -1.05
N LYS A 170 7.00 -4.33 -1.87
CA LYS A 170 8.43 -4.67 -1.93
C LYS A 170 9.28 -3.44 -2.31
N SER A 171 8.77 -2.60 -3.22
CA SER A 171 9.45 -1.37 -3.61
C SER A 171 9.48 -0.36 -2.47
N ILE A 172 8.38 -0.20 -1.72
CA ILE A 172 8.31 0.67 -0.53
C ILE A 172 9.28 0.20 0.56
N ILE A 173 9.25 -1.08 0.92
CA ILE A 173 10.12 -1.62 1.97
C ILE A 173 11.60 -1.43 1.61
N LYS A 174 11.95 -1.63 0.33
CA LYS A 174 13.31 -1.39 -0.16
C LYS A 174 13.72 0.09 -0.05
N ALA A 175 12.78 1.02 -0.30
CA ALA A 175 13.01 2.46 -0.18
C ALA A 175 13.07 2.95 1.28
N MET A 176 12.49 2.21 2.23
CA MET A 176 12.49 2.57 3.65
C MET A 176 13.87 2.39 4.32
N ALA A 177 14.68 1.43 3.86
CA ALA A 177 16.00 1.15 4.44
C ALA A 177 16.94 2.38 4.51
N PRO A 178 17.15 3.19 3.45
CA PRO A 178 17.97 4.40 3.55
C PRO A 178 17.35 5.46 4.48
N LEU A 179 16.02 5.55 4.56
CA LEU A 179 15.34 6.48 5.46
C LEU A 179 15.53 6.13 6.94
N LEU A 180 15.79 4.86 7.28
CA LEU A 180 16.02 4.43 8.65
C LEU A 180 17.25 5.11 9.27
N GLN A 181 18.32 5.32 8.48
CA GLN A 181 19.53 6.01 8.96
C GLN A 181 19.24 7.45 9.36
N ILE A 182 18.41 8.13 8.57
CA ILE A 182 17.91 9.48 8.88
C ILE A 182 17.04 9.44 10.13
N GLY A 183 16.11 8.48 10.19
CA GLY A 183 15.23 8.29 11.35
C GLY A 183 16.01 8.14 12.65
N LEU A 184 17.16 7.46 12.61
CA LEU A 184 18.04 7.32 13.77
C LEU A 184 18.73 8.65 14.15
N LEU A 185 19.14 9.46 13.17
CA LEU A 185 19.64 10.82 13.42
C LEU A 185 18.56 11.73 14.03
N VAL A 186 17.32 11.64 13.52
CA VAL A 186 16.14 12.35 14.07
C VAL A 186 15.93 11.96 15.53
N LEU A 187 15.91 10.67 15.81
CA LEU A 187 15.71 10.15 17.16
C LEU A 187 16.80 10.65 18.12
N PHE A 188 18.06 10.67 17.68
CA PHE A 188 19.16 11.19 18.48
C PHE A 188 19.01 12.69 18.78
N ALA A 189 18.59 13.49 17.79
CA ALA A 189 18.31 14.90 18.01
C ALA A 189 17.14 15.11 18.99
N ILE A 190 16.05 14.33 18.86
CA ILE A 190 14.92 14.34 19.80
C ILE A 190 15.39 14.05 21.22
N VAL A 191 16.23 13.04 21.40
CA VAL A 191 16.76 12.67 22.73
C VAL A 191 17.57 13.81 23.34
N ILE A 192 18.43 14.49 22.56
CA ILE A 192 19.22 15.64 23.05
C ILE A 192 18.30 16.75 23.56
N PHE A 193 17.33 17.18 22.75
CA PHE A 193 16.41 18.24 23.15
C PHE A 193 15.52 17.80 24.31
N ALA A 194 15.10 16.54 24.37
CA ALA A 194 14.31 16.01 25.48
C ALA A 194 15.09 16.03 26.80
N ILE A 195 16.39 15.71 26.80
CA ILE A 195 17.23 15.81 28.01
C ILE A 195 17.38 17.27 28.44
N ILE A 196 17.63 18.18 27.50
CA ILE A 196 17.74 19.62 27.82
C ILE A 196 16.40 20.15 28.39
N GLY A 197 15.27 19.78 27.78
CA GLY A 197 13.94 20.18 28.24
C GLY A 197 13.58 19.60 29.60
N LEU A 198 13.94 18.33 29.86
CA LEU A 198 13.78 17.69 31.17
C LEU A 198 14.51 18.48 32.26
N GLU A 199 15.79 18.83 32.05
CA GLU A 199 16.58 19.58 33.03
C GLU A 199 16.05 21.00 33.29
N PHE A 200 15.50 21.67 32.27
CA PHE A 200 15.00 23.04 32.42
C PHE A 200 13.57 23.12 32.97
N TYR A 201 12.72 22.14 32.68
CA TYR A 201 11.27 22.26 32.86
C TYR A 201 10.66 21.12 33.68
N SER A 202 11.46 20.27 34.31
CA SER A 202 10.96 19.23 35.22
C SER A 202 10.09 19.85 36.32
N GLY A 203 8.87 19.33 36.46
CA GLY A 203 7.92 19.73 37.48
C GLY A 203 7.22 21.08 37.26
N ALA A 204 7.52 21.81 36.17
CA ALA A 204 7.00 23.15 35.96
C ALA A 204 5.49 23.19 35.68
N LEU A 205 4.94 22.15 35.06
CA LEU A 205 3.56 22.11 34.56
C LEU A 205 2.55 21.49 35.54
N HIS A 206 2.87 21.41 36.84
CA HIS A 206 1.96 20.83 37.86
C HIS A 206 1.14 21.86 38.65
N ARG A 207 1.26 23.14 38.31
CA ARG A 207 0.58 24.24 38.99
C ARG A 207 -0.54 24.82 38.15
N THR A 208 -1.73 24.92 38.71
CA THR A 208 -2.89 25.61 38.10
C THR A 208 -3.72 26.32 39.17
N CYS A 209 -4.67 27.15 38.74
CA CYS A 209 -5.55 27.91 39.62
C CYS A 209 -6.73 27.06 40.11
N TYR A 210 -6.86 26.91 41.43
CA TYR A 210 -7.97 26.24 42.08
C TYR A 210 -8.90 27.25 42.77
N SER A 211 -10.19 26.94 42.84
CA SER A 211 -11.16 27.79 43.53
C SER A 211 -10.99 27.74 45.05
N LEU A 212 -11.07 28.90 45.72
CA LEU A 212 -11.08 28.98 47.19
C LEU A 212 -12.37 28.42 47.81
N TYR A 213 -13.46 28.36 47.04
CA TYR A 213 -14.74 27.78 47.50
C TYR A 213 -14.74 26.25 47.44
N ASN A 214 -14.06 25.68 46.43
CA ASN A 214 -13.94 24.24 46.23
C ASN A 214 -12.54 23.91 45.69
N ILE A 215 -11.67 23.42 46.58
CA ILE A 215 -10.24 23.19 46.29
C ILE A 215 -10.02 22.01 45.33
N ASP A 216 -11.06 21.22 45.03
CA ASP A 216 -10.98 20.16 44.03
C ASP A 216 -11.39 20.63 42.62
N GLU A 217 -11.82 21.88 42.47
CA GLU A 217 -12.27 22.47 41.20
C GLU A 217 -11.21 23.42 40.62
N ILE A 218 -10.77 23.11 39.38
CA ILE A 218 -9.83 23.93 38.61
C ILE A 218 -10.60 25.06 37.93
N VAL A 219 -10.12 26.29 38.11
CA VAL A 219 -10.67 27.47 37.45
C VAL A 219 -10.07 27.55 36.04
N LYS A 220 -10.94 27.56 35.02
CA LYS A 220 -10.54 27.65 33.61
C LYS A 220 -10.51 29.09 33.15
N GLU A 221 -9.46 29.46 32.41
CA GLU A 221 -9.39 30.77 31.74
C GLU A 221 -9.91 30.61 30.31
N GLY A 222 -11.20 30.94 30.11
CA GLY A 222 -11.90 30.64 28.86
C GLY A 222 -12.32 29.17 28.80
N ASP A 223 -11.86 28.45 27.79
CA ASP A 223 -12.18 27.02 27.60
C ASP A 223 -11.08 26.07 28.12
N ASP A 224 -9.88 26.59 28.42
CA ASP A 224 -8.68 25.80 28.69
C ASP A 224 -8.20 25.88 30.16
N GLU A 225 -7.59 24.79 30.61
CA GLU A 225 -6.87 24.72 31.89
C GLU A 225 -5.44 25.21 31.68
N VAL A 226 -5.10 26.36 32.26
CA VAL A 226 -3.81 27.00 32.07
C VAL A 226 -2.90 26.85 33.30
N PRO A 227 -1.57 26.73 33.10
CA PRO A 227 -0.63 26.74 34.21
C PRO A 227 -0.57 28.10 34.92
N CYS A 228 -0.14 28.10 36.17
CA CYS A 228 0.16 29.31 36.95
C CYS A 228 1.54 29.20 37.62
N ASN A 229 2.18 30.34 37.89
CA ASN A 229 3.48 30.39 38.57
C ASN A 229 3.34 30.80 40.04
N THR A 230 2.65 31.91 40.28
CA THR A 230 2.49 32.55 41.60
C THR A 230 1.14 33.24 41.72
N ASP A 231 0.68 33.46 42.95
CA ASP A 231 -0.53 34.24 43.25
C ASP A 231 -0.29 35.75 43.22
N ASN A 232 0.97 36.19 43.29
CA ASN A 232 1.31 37.60 43.37
C ASN A 232 1.46 38.21 41.97
N GLU A 233 0.50 39.04 41.59
CA GLU A 233 0.47 39.78 40.32
C GLU A 233 1.81 40.47 39.99
N THR A 234 2.42 41.17 40.97
CA THR A 234 3.65 41.93 40.72
C THR A 234 4.84 41.05 40.34
N GLN A 235 4.91 39.84 40.89
CA GLN A 235 5.96 38.87 40.59
C GLN A 235 5.71 38.19 39.23
N ALA A 236 4.44 37.86 38.95
CA ALA A 236 4.05 37.22 37.72
C ALA A 236 4.25 38.15 36.51
N VAL A 237 3.82 39.42 36.61
CA VAL A 237 4.08 40.45 35.58
C VAL A 237 5.58 40.65 35.35
N GLY A 238 6.38 40.64 36.41
CA GLY A 238 7.84 40.82 36.33
C GLY A 238 8.54 39.69 35.57
N GLN A 239 8.03 38.45 35.65
CA GLN A 239 8.56 37.29 34.93
C GLN A 239 7.86 37.05 33.58
N GLY A 240 6.71 37.70 33.36
CA GLY A 240 5.82 37.43 32.25
C GLY A 240 5.22 36.02 32.33
N SER A 241 4.87 35.57 33.54
CA SER A 241 4.18 34.32 33.86
C SER A 241 2.72 34.58 34.24
N ASN A 242 1.89 33.52 34.27
CA ASN A 242 0.47 33.65 34.59
C ASN A 242 0.22 33.58 36.11
N TRP A 243 -0.83 34.29 36.54
CA TRP A 243 -1.31 34.31 37.93
C TRP A 243 -2.83 34.23 37.97
N CYS A 244 -3.38 33.77 39.09
CA CYS A 244 -4.82 33.63 39.27
C CYS A 244 -5.47 35.01 39.47
N ARG A 245 -6.23 35.51 38.48
CA ARG A 245 -6.76 36.90 38.48
C ARG A 245 -7.97 37.13 39.39
N ASP A 246 -8.71 36.08 39.74
CA ASP A 246 -10.07 36.26 40.26
C ASP A 246 -10.17 36.57 41.76
N GLY A 247 -9.05 36.65 42.49
CA GLY A 247 -9.03 36.87 43.95
C GLY A 247 -9.69 35.76 44.80
N ASN A 248 -10.47 34.91 44.13
CA ASN A 248 -11.18 33.74 44.62
C ASN A 248 -10.50 32.43 44.18
N SER A 249 -9.30 32.51 43.60
CA SER A 249 -8.52 31.36 43.16
C SER A 249 -7.07 31.44 43.65
N VAL A 250 -6.47 30.27 43.85
CA VAL A 250 -5.11 30.10 44.38
C VAL A 250 -4.33 29.11 43.52
N CYS A 251 -3.07 29.42 43.26
CA CYS A 251 -2.16 28.61 42.47
C CYS A 251 -1.62 27.44 43.32
N LEU A 252 -2.00 26.21 42.97
CA LEU A 252 -1.60 25.00 43.71
C LEU A 252 -0.94 23.97 42.80
N GLU A 253 0.08 23.30 43.34
CA GLU A 253 0.84 22.23 42.68
C GLU A 253 0.15 20.86 42.82
N ARG A 254 -1.11 20.78 42.37
CA ARG A 254 -1.93 19.55 42.46
C ARG A 254 -2.43 19.07 41.09
N TRP A 255 -2.07 19.78 40.03
CA TRP A 255 -2.53 19.49 38.69
C TRP A 255 -1.68 18.39 38.05
N GLN A 256 -2.34 17.48 37.34
CA GLN A 256 -1.65 16.42 36.60
C GLN A 256 -0.84 16.98 35.43
N GLY A 257 -1.18 18.18 34.96
CA GLY A 257 -0.57 18.84 33.82
C GLY A 257 -1.47 18.86 32.59
N PRO A 258 -1.07 19.59 31.53
CA PRO A 258 -1.89 19.77 30.34
C PRO A 258 -2.12 18.42 29.64
N ASN A 259 -3.25 18.31 28.94
CA ASN A 259 -3.68 17.07 28.26
C ASN A 259 -3.67 15.84 29.19
N ASN A 260 -4.21 15.97 30.40
CA ASN A 260 -4.22 14.91 31.43
C ASN A 260 -2.81 14.38 31.77
N GLY A 261 -1.81 15.28 31.82
CA GLY A 261 -0.42 14.95 32.15
C GLY A 261 0.37 14.23 31.06
N ILE A 262 -0.13 14.17 29.81
CA ILE A 262 0.62 13.60 28.68
C ILE A 262 1.74 14.55 28.23
N THR A 263 1.43 15.85 28.19
CA THR A 263 2.39 16.86 27.76
C THR A 263 3.17 17.39 28.96
N SER A 264 4.26 16.72 29.30
CA SER A 264 5.15 17.12 30.40
C SER A 264 6.64 16.88 30.12
N PHE A 265 7.50 17.46 30.96
CA PHE A 265 8.96 17.32 30.91
C PHE A 265 9.51 16.61 32.16
N ASP A 266 8.72 15.78 32.83
CA ASP A 266 9.13 15.16 34.11
C ASP A 266 9.87 13.83 33.91
N ASN A 267 9.55 13.13 32.82
CA ASN A 267 10.19 11.88 32.43
C ASN A 267 10.73 11.98 31.02
N ILE A 268 11.85 11.33 30.75
CA ILE A 268 12.46 11.32 29.41
C ILE A 268 11.50 10.84 28.32
N GLY A 269 10.60 9.89 28.63
CA GLY A 269 9.60 9.39 27.68
C GLY A 269 8.57 10.45 27.26
N PHE A 270 7.99 11.16 28.23
CA PHE A 270 7.05 12.24 27.98
C PHE A 270 7.74 13.46 27.37
N ALA A 271 8.96 13.78 27.81
CA ALA A 271 9.80 14.83 27.21
C ALA A 271 10.12 14.54 25.74
N MET A 272 10.43 13.29 25.37
CA MET A 272 10.61 12.90 23.98
C MET A 272 9.31 13.05 23.17
N LEU A 273 8.16 12.72 23.74
CA LEU A 273 6.85 12.86 23.08
C LEU A 273 6.49 14.33 22.85
N THR A 274 6.68 15.20 23.84
CA THR A 274 6.44 16.65 23.71
C THR A 274 7.41 17.29 22.73
N VAL A 275 8.69 16.92 22.74
CA VAL A 275 9.68 17.37 21.75
C VAL A 275 9.32 16.88 20.34
N PHE A 276 8.88 15.64 20.20
CA PHE A 276 8.42 15.09 18.91
C PHE A 276 7.21 15.88 18.38
N GLN A 277 6.21 16.15 19.22
CA GLN A 277 5.06 16.99 18.87
C GLN A 277 5.50 18.39 18.42
N CYS A 278 6.45 19.00 19.13
CA CYS A 278 7.01 20.30 18.73
C CYS A 278 7.69 20.25 17.35
N ILE A 279 8.49 19.22 17.09
CA ILE A 279 9.20 19.04 15.81
C ILE A 279 8.23 18.85 14.64
N THR A 280 7.08 18.21 14.86
CA THR A 280 6.03 18.07 13.83
C THR A 280 5.30 19.37 13.49
N MET A 281 5.64 20.49 14.14
CA MET A 281 5.00 21.81 13.98
C MET A 281 3.49 21.82 14.30
N GLU A 282 3.02 20.90 15.13
CA GLU A 282 1.61 20.76 15.50
C GLU A 282 1.49 20.95 17.02
N GLY A 283 0.66 21.89 17.47
CA GLY A 283 0.49 22.20 18.90
C GLY A 283 1.72 22.79 19.63
N TRP A 284 2.83 23.07 18.94
CA TRP A 284 4.08 23.55 19.58
C TRP A 284 3.96 24.92 20.24
N THR A 285 3.11 25.81 19.70
CA THR A 285 2.86 27.14 20.28
C THR A 285 2.09 27.05 21.58
N ALA A 286 1.16 26.09 21.70
CA ALA A 286 0.43 25.86 22.94
C ALA A 286 1.37 25.41 24.06
N ILE A 287 2.31 24.50 23.75
CA ILE A 287 3.35 24.07 24.68
C ILE A 287 4.24 25.25 25.09
N LEU A 288 4.67 26.08 24.13
CA LEU A 288 5.43 27.30 24.43
C LEU A 288 4.66 28.24 25.37
N TYR A 289 3.37 28.46 25.13
CA TYR A 289 2.55 29.34 25.96
C TYR A 289 2.34 28.77 27.37
N TRP A 290 2.03 27.48 27.51
CA TRP A 290 1.98 26.83 28.82
C TRP A 290 3.30 26.96 29.58
N MET A 291 4.44 26.84 28.90
CA MET A 291 5.74 27.05 29.53
C MET A 291 5.96 28.52 29.94
N ASN A 292 5.52 29.48 29.12
CA ASN A 292 5.58 30.90 29.46
C ASN A 292 4.71 31.21 30.69
N ASP A 293 3.52 30.63 30.76
CA ASP A 293 2.59 30.84 31.86
C ASP A 293 3.10 30.20 33.17
N ALA A 294 3.78 29.06 33.08
CA ALA A 294 4.35 28.37 34.24
C ALA A 294 5.66 28.97 34.76
N VAL A 295 6.62 29.32 33.88
CA VAL A 295 7.99 29.71 34.26
C VAL A 295 8.30 31.18 33.97
N GLY A 296 7.60 31.77 33.00
CA GLY A 296 7.81 33.15 32.53
C GLY A 296 8.34 33.20 31.09
N SER A 297 7.92 34.22 30.33
CA SER A 297 8.24 34.35 28.90
C SER A 297 9.67 34.79 28.55
N THR A 298 10.46 35.21 29.55
CA THR A 298 11.76 35.88 29.32
C THR A 298 12.79 35.00 28.59
N TYR A 299 12.89 33.71 28.93
CA TYR A 299 13.96 32.83 28.45
C TYR A 299 13.50 31.61 27.63
N ASN A 300 12.21 31.26 27.67
CA ASN A 300 11.69 30.06 27.02
C ASN A 300 11.92 30.01 25.51
N TRP A 301 11.91 31.18 24.84
CA TRP A 301 12.19 31.28 23.40
C TRP A 301 13.58 30.75 23.02
N MET A 302 14.57 30.79 23.92
CA MET A 302 15.92 30.27 23.65
C MET A 302 15.97 28.76 23.53
N TYR A 303 14.99 28.05 24.09
CA TYR A 303 14.84 26.60 23.90
C TYR A 303 13.98 26.29 22.68
N PHE A 304 12.77 26.89 22.60
CA PHE A 304 11.80 26.54 21.56
C PHE A 304 12.19 27.02 20.16
N VAL A 305 12.82 28.20 20.01
CA VAL A 305 13.21 28.70 18.67
C VAL A 305 14.28 27.81 18.03
N PRO A 306 15.40 27.47 18.71
CA PRO A 306 16.36 26.52 18.16
C PRO A 306 15.78 25.12 17.95
N LEU A 307 14.88 24.66 18.83
CA LEU A 307 14.18 23.39 18.65
C LEU A 307 13.39 23.36 17.33
N ILE A 308 12.66 24.41 16.99
CA ILE A 308 11.87 24.45 15.73
C ILE A 308 12.79 24.62 14.51
N VAL A 309 13.80 25.49 14.59
CA VAL A 309 14.71 25.77 13.47
C VAL A 309 15.60 24.54 13.16
N LEU A 310 16.21 23.94 14.18
CA LEU A 310 17.09 22.78 14.00
C LEU A 310 16.32 21.46 13.95
N GLY A 311 15.23 21.35 14.70
CA GLY A 311 14.45 20.11 14.79
C GLY A 311 13.43 19.95 13.66
N SER A 312 12.88 21.02 13.08
CA SER A 312 11.85 20.88 12.05
C SER A 312 12.34 21.28 10.66
N PHE A 313 12.91 22.49 10.51
CA PHE A 313 13.37 22.96 9.20
C PHE A 313 14.55 22.14 8.68
N PHE A 314 15.57 21.92 9.51
CA PHE A 314 16.71 21.09 9.11
C PHE A 314 16.32 19.62 8.87
N MET A 315 15.43 19.07 9.69
CA MET A 315 15.01 17.67 9.56
C MET A 315 14.18 17.40 8.32
N LEU A 316 13.21 18.26 7.98
CA LEU A 316 12.46 18.16 6.73
C LEU A 316 13.39 18.27 5.52
N ASN A 317 14.32 19.21 5.54
CA ASN A 317 15.29 19.38 4.45
C ASN A 317 16.23 18.18 4.29
N LEU A 318 16.66 17.57 5.40
CA LEU A 318 17.51 16.38 5.36
C LEU A 318 16.74 15.17 4.81
N VAL A 319 15.49 14.97 5.25
CA VAL A 319 14.63 13.90 4.71
C VAL A 319 14.39 14.09 3.22
N LEU A 320 14.03 15.30 2.77
CA LEU A 320 13.83 15.62 1.35
C LEU A 320 15.12 15.45 0.54
N GLY A 321 16.26 15.87 1.07
CA GLY A 321 17.57 15.74 0.42
C GLY A 321 17.96 14.29 0.17
N VAL A 322 17.84 13.43 1.18
CA VAL A 322 18.17 12.00 1.03
C VAL A 322 17.14 11.28 0.17
N LEU A 323 15.85 11.59 0.31
CA LEU A 323 14.80 11.04 -0.53
C LEU A 323 15.04 11.40 -2.01
N SER A 324 15.42 12.65 -2.30
CA SER A 324 15.79 13.09 -3.64
C SER A 324 17.03 12.35 -4.16
N GLY A 325 18.05 12.16 -3.31
CA GLY A 325 19.26 11.41 -3.68
C GLY A 325 18.97 9.93 -4.00
N GLU A 326 18.18 9.26 -3.17
CA GLU A 326 17.79 7.86 -3.39
C GLU A 326 16.85 7.71 -4.59
N PHE A 327 15.91 8.64 -4.79
CA PHE A 327 15.08 8.63 -6.00
C PHE A 327 15.88 8.90 -7.27
N ALA A 328 16.85 9.81 -7.25
CA ALA A 328 17.75 10.02 -8.38
C ALA A 328 18.53 8.73 -8.71
N LYS A 329 19.10 8.09 -7.69
CA LYS A 329 19.86 6.84 -7.83
C LYS A 329 19.01 5.67 -8.32
N GLU A 330 17.77 5.52 -7.85
CA GLU A 330 16.88 4.47 -8.34
C GLU A 330 16.37 4.77 -9.75
N ARG A 331 16.10 6.04 -10.09
CA ARG A 331 15.75 6.48 -11.44
C ARG A 331 16.86 6.17 -12.44
N GLU A 332 18.11 6.50 -12.11
CA GLU A 332 19.28 6.20 -12.95
C GLU A 332 19.43 4.69 -13.22
N LYS A 333 19.26 3.84 -12.21
CA LYS A 333 19.28 2.37 -12.39
C LYS A 333 18.18 1.88 -13.33
N VAL A 334 16.98 2.48 -13.25
CA VAL A 334 15.86 2.11 -14.12
C VAL A 334 16.14 2.55 -15.56
N GLU A 335 16.66 3.75 -15.76
CA GLU A 335 17.04 4.29 -17.06
C GLU A 335 18.10 3.40 -17.74
N ASN A 336 19.20 3.09 -17.05
CA ASN A 336 20.25 2.20 -17.55
C ASN A 336 19.72 0.80 -17.92
N ARG A 337 18.78 0.23 -17.14
CA ARG A 337 18.13 -1.04 -17.48
C ARG A 337 17.25 -0.92 -18.71
N GLN A 338 16.49 0.17 -18.83
CA GLN A 338 15.64 0.40 -20.00
C GLN A 338 16.48 0.60 -21.26
N GLU A 339 17.57 1.36 -21.19
CA GLU A 339 18.52 1.54 -22.29
C GLU A 339 19.15 0.21 -22.71
N PHE A 340 19.62 -0.60 -21.76
CA PHE A 340 20.12 -1.94 -22.04
C PHE A 340 19.08 -2.82 -22.75
N LEU A 341 17.83 -2.82 -22.29
CA LEU A 341 16.75 -3.58 -22.92
C LEU A 341 16.41 -3.05 -24.32
N LYS A 342 16.43 -1.73 -24.53
CA LYS A 342 16.22 -1.11 -25.85
C LYS A 342 17.33 -1.51 -26.83
N LEU A 343 18.60 -1.40 -26.42
CA LEU A 343 19.76 -1.82 -27.20
C LEU A 343 19.68 -3.31 -27.57
N ARG A 344 19.32 -4.17 -26.61
CA ARG A 344 19.18 -5.61 -26.85
C ARG A 344 18.07 -5.93 -27.86
N ARG A 345 16.92 -5.25 -27.77
CA ARG A 345 15.82 -5.40 -28.74
C ARG A 345 16.22 -4.92 -30.13
N ALA A 346 16.92 -3.78 -30.22
CA ALA A 346 17.41 -3.25 -31.49
C ALA A 346 18.38 -4.23 -32.18
N ALA A 347 19.37 -4.75 -31.43
CA ALA A 347 20.32 -5.73 -31.95
C ALA A 347 19.66 -7.07 -32.37
N GLN A 348 18.62 -7.50 -31.65
CA GLN A 348 17.85 -8.69 -32.03
C GLN A 348 17.08 -8.45 -33.34
N LEU A 349 16.38 -7.32 -33.45
CA LEU A 349 15.61 -6.95 -34.63
C LEU A 349 16.51 -6.78 -35.86
N GLU A 350 17.72 -6.24 -35.68
CA GLU A 350 18.72 -6.11 -36.74
C GLU A 350 19.19 -7.48 -37.25
N ARG A 351 19.44 -8.45 -36.37
CA ARG A 351 19.80 -9.82 -36.78
C ARG A 351 18.66 -10.51 -37.52
N GLU A 352 17.44 -10.40 -37.01
CA GLU A 352 16.25 -10.98 -37.65
C GLU A 352 16.02 -10.35 -39.03
N LEU A 353 16.10 -9.03 -39.14
CA LEU A 353 15.99 -8.31 -40.41
C LEU A 353 17.08 -8.74 -41.40
N ASN A 354 18.35 -8.80 -40.98
CA ASN A 354 19.45 -9.27 -41.82
C ASN A 354 19.25 -10.72 -42.27
N GLY A 355 18.72 -11.58 -41.39
CA GLY A 355 18.29 -12.93 -41.76
C GLY A 355 17.23 -12.91 -42.84
N TYR A 356 16.13 -12.17 -42.67
CA TYR A 356 15.08 -12.06 -43.68
C TYR A 356 15.59 -11.53 -45.01
N VAL A 357 16.46 -10.50 -45.00
CA VAL A 357 17.08 -9.95 -46.21
C VAL A 357 17.90 -11.02 -46.94
N GLN A 358 18.71 -11.80 -46.22
CA GLN A 358 19.47 -12.91 -46.83
C GLN A 358 18.55 -13.95 -47.47
N TRP A 359 17.44 -14.32 -46.82
CA TRP A 359 16.46 -15.24 -47.40
C TRP A 359 15.80 -14.68 -48.66
N ILE A 360 15.47 -13.38 -48.67
CA ILE A 360 14.89 -12.69 -49.84
C ILE A 360 15.89 -12.66 -50.99
N CYS A 361 17.14 -12.20 -50.75
CA CYS A 361 18.19 -12.17 -51.78
C CYS A 361 18.44 -13.58 -52.35
N LYS A 362 18.46 -14.60 -51.49
CA LYS A 362 18.62 -15.98 -51.93
C LYS A 362 17.45 -16.46 -52.80
N ALA A 363 16.22 -16.08 -52.45
CA ALA A 363 15.05 -16.39 -53.25
C ALA A 363 15.09 -15.69 -54.62
N GLU A 364 15.47 -14.41 -54.67
CA GLU A 364 15.67 -13.66 -55.92
C GLU A 364 16.75 -14.28 -56.81
N GLU A 365 17.91 -14.64 -56.26
CA GLU A 365 18.97 -15.33 -56.99
C GLU A 365 18.47 -16.63 -57.64
N VAL A 366 17.67 -17.41 -56.91
CA VAL A 366 17.08 -18.66 -57.41
C VAL A 366 16.07 -18.39 -58.51
N ILE A 367 15.21 -17.37 -58.37
CA ILE A 367 14.23 -16.96 -59.40
C ILE A 367 14.95 -16.51 -60.68
N LEU A 368 15.97 -15.65 -60.56
CA LEU A 368 16.76 -15.17 -61.69
C LEU A 368 17.54 -16.29 -62.40
N ALA A 369 18.06 -17.26 -61.63
CA ALA A 369 18.68 -18.46 -62.20
C ALA A 369 17.64 -19.31 -62.96
N GLU A 370 16.43 -19.47 -62.42
CA GLU A 370 15.35 -20.20 -63.08
C GLU A 370 14.85 -19.46 -64.33
N GLU A 371 14.81 -18.13 -64.35
CA GLU A 371 14.42 -17.33 -65.52
C GLU A 371 15.45 -17.36 -66.68
N ARG A 372 16.75 -17.50 -66.37
CA ARG A 372 17.82 -17.69 -67.37
C ARG A 372 17.84 -19.09 -67.99
N THR A 373 17.23 -20.08 -67.36
CA THR A 373 17.12 -21.42 -67.96
C THR A 373 16.08 -21.42 -69.09
N THR A 374 16.45 -22.00 -70.22
CA THR A 374 15.56 -22.13 -71.40
C THR A 374 14.31 -22.96 -71.04
N GLU A 375 13.17 -22.74 -71.69
CA GLU A 375 11.89 -23.43 -71.36
C GLU A 375 12.01 -24.98 -71.37
N GLU A 376 12.95 -25.53 -72.14
CA GLU A 376 13.23 -26.97 -72.19
C GLU A 376 14.01 -27.46 -70.95
N GLU A 377 15.01 -26.71 -70.46
CA GLU A 377 15.72 -27.03 -69.21
C GLU A 377 14.81 -26.85 -67.98
N LYS A 378 13.93 -25.84 -67.98
CA LYS A 378 12.91 -25.66 -66.94
C LYS A 378 12.00 -26.88 -66.81
N MET A 379 11.51 -27.43 -67.92
CA MET A 379 10.67 -28.63 -67.93
C MET A 379 11.38 -29.84 -67.29
N HIS A 380 12.67 -30.05 -67.59
CA HIS A 380 13.47 -31.12 -67.00
C HIS A 380 13.76 -30.92 -65.50
N ILE A 381 14.10 -29.69 -65.09
CA ILE A 381 14.35 -29.36 -63.68
C ILE A 381 13.05 -29.46 -62.86
N MET A 382 11.92 -29.02 -63.43
CA MET A 382 10.61 -29.08 -62.78
C MET A 382 10.10 -30.53 -62.65
N GLU A 383 10.32 -31.37 -63.66
CA GLU A 383 10.10 -32.83 -63.56
C GLU A 383 10.99 -33.47 -62.49
N ALA A 384 12.27 -33.10 -62.42
CA ALA A 384 13.21 -33.61 -61.41
C ALA A 384 12.82 -33.19 -59.99
N ARG A 385 12.41 -31.93 -59.78
CA ARG A 385 11.88 -31.43 -58.50
C ARG A 385 10.56 -32.12 -58.13
N ARG A 386 9.64 -32.37 -59.08
CA ARG A 386 8.41 -33.16 -58.84
C ARG A 386 8.71 -34.58 -58.39
N ARG A 387 9.68 -35.24 -59.02
CA ARG A 387 10.14 -36.59 -58.64
C ARG A 387 10.80 -36.58 -57.26
N ALA A 388 11.61 -35.58 -56.94
CA ALA A 388 12.23 -35.42 -55.62
C ALA A 388 11.22 -35.11 -54.51
N ALA A 389 10.21 -34.27 -54.78
CA ALA A 389 9.13 -33.95 -53.84
C ALA A 389 8.24 -35.17 -53.56
N LYS A 390 7.89 -35.96 -54.60
CA LYS A 390 7.23 -37.27 -54.43
C LYS A 390 8.08 -38.20 -53.54
N LYS A 391 9.41 -38.26 -53.76
CA LYS A 391 10.35 -39.10 -52.98
C LYS A 391 10.48 -38.65 -51.52
N LYS A 392 10.51 -37.34 -51.24
CA LYS A 392 10.49 -36.77 -49.88
C LYS A 392 9.16 -37.03 -49.16
N LYS A 393 8.04 -36.90 -49.87
CA LYS A 393 6.70 -37.21 -49.32
C LYS A 393 6.57 -38.71 -48.99
N LEU A 394 7.14 -39.58 -49.83
CA LEU A 394 7.21 -41.03 -49.57
C LEU A 394 8.12 -41.37 -48.38
N LYS A 395 9.26 -40.67 -48.20
CA LYS A 395 10.12 -40.82 -47.02
C LYS A 395 9.48 -40.30 -45.72
N LYS A 396 8.68 -39.23 -45.79
CA LYS A 396 7.95 -38.69 -44.62
C LYS A 396 6.78 -39.58 -44.21
N MET A 397 6.16 -40.31 -45.15
CA MET A 397 5.19 -41.38 -44.86
C MET A 397 5.83 -42.68 -44.37
N GLY A 398 7.13 -42.89 -44.60
CA GLY A 398 7.87 -44.08 -44.14
C GLY A 398 8.59 -43.92 -42.80
N LYS A 399 8.54 -42.73 -42.17
CA LYS A 399 9.22 -42.43 -40.90
C LYS A 399 8.21 -42.13 -39.80
N SER A 400 7.35 -43.10 -39.55
CA SER A 400 6.52 -43.19 -38.35
C SER A 400 6.63 -44.61 -37.81
N LYS A 401 7.76 -44.93 -37.18
CA LYS A 401 7.82 -45.97 -36.15
C LYS A 401 9.08 -45.84 -35.29
N SER A 402 8.83 -45.73 -33.97
CA SER A 402 9.69 -46.10 -32.84
C SER A 402 10.48 -45.01 -32.11
N THR A 403 10.05 -44.81 -30.86
CA THR A 403 10.77 -44.61 -29.59
C THR A 403 11.31 -43.22 -29.21
N ASP A 404 10.50 -42.55 -28.38
CA ASP A 404 10.78 -41.94 -27.05
C ASP A 404 12.18 -41.39 -26.75
N THR A 405 12.27 -40.08 -26.47
CA THR A 405 12.52 -39.52 -25.13
C THR A 405 12.44 -37.99 -25.15
N GLU A 406 12.08 -37.46 -23.99
CA GLU A 406 11.56 -36.13 -23.67
C GLU A 406 12.58 -34.99 -23.83
N GLU A 407 12.09 -33.81 -24.26
CA GLU A 407 12.29 -32.52 -23.59
C GLU A 407 11.45 -31.45 -24.33
N GLU A 408 10.31 -31.11 -23.74
CA GLU A 408 9.41 -30.05 -24.18
C GLU A 408 9.91 -28.69 -23.63
N GLN A 409 10.08 -27.71 -24.52
CA GLN A 409 9.92 -26.30 -24.19
C GLN A 409 8.91 -25.69 -25.16
N GLU A 410 7.81 -25.22 -24.58
CA GLU A 410 6.72 -24.52 -25.21
C GLU A 410 7.19 -23.17 -25.76
N GLU A 411 7.01 -22.94 -27.06
CA GLU A 411 6.83 -21.60 -27.62
C GLU A 411 5.43 -21.54 -28.24
N GLU A 412 4.64 -20.61 -27.72
CA GLU A 412 3.25 -20.35 -28.09
C GLU A 412 3.13 -19.90 -29.55
N ASP A 413 2.25 -20.59 -30.27
CA ASP A 413 1.81 -20.33 -31.64
C ASP A 413 0.95 -19.05 -31.67
N VAL A 414 1.50 -17.94 -32.17
CA VAL A 414 0.72 -16.75 -32.54
C VAL A 414 0.21 -16.98 -33.95
N GLY A 415 -1.10 -17.26 -34.05
CA GLY A 415 -1.82 -17.52 -35.28
C GLY A 415 -1.59 -16.44 -36.35
N ASP A 416 -1.12 -16.90 -37.50
CA ASP A 416 -1.10 -16.19 -38.77
C ASP A 416 -2.56 -16.05 -39.27
N ASP A 417 -3.18 -14.90 -38.98
CA ASP A 417 -4.46 -14.53 -39.54
C ASP A 417 -4.31 -14.32 -41.05
N GLY A 418 -4.68 -15.36 -41.78
CA GLY A 418 -4.77 -15.39 -43.23
C GLY A 418 -5.51 -14.18 -43.78
N PHE A 419 -4.86 -13.50 -44.72
CA PHE A 419 -5.42 -12.39 -45.49
C PHE A 419 -6.53 -12.90 -46.43
N GLY A 420 -7.72 -13.07 -45.85
CA GLY A 420 -8.95 -13.39 -46.55
C GLY A 420 -9.35 -12.26 -47.48
N ARG A 421 -9.18 -12.50 -48.78
CA ARG A 421 -9.61 -11.64 -49.88
C ARG A 421 -11.14 -11.61 -49.92
N GLN A 422 -11.75 -10.75 -49.10
CA GLN A 422 -13.19 -10.64 -48.99
C GLN A 422 -13.74 -9.75 -50.12
N SER A 423 -14.28 -10.41 -51.15
CA SER A 423 -15.19 -9.84 -52.14
C SER A 423 -16.34 -9.12 -51.46
N TYR A 424 -16.30 -7.79 -51.40
CA TYR A 424 -17.49 -7.01 -51.12
C TYR A 424 -18.27 -6.77 -52.41
N LEU A 425 -19.36 -7.53 -52.49
CA LEU A 425 -20.49 -7.39 -53.39
C LEU A 425 -20.82 -5.93 -53.70
N LYS A 426 -20.70 -5.65 -55.00
CA LYS A 426 -21.30 -4.54 -55.73
C LYS A 426 -22.83 -4.63 -55.58
N SER A 427 -23.42 -3.91 -54.63
CA SER A 427 -24.87 -3.71 -54.60
C SER A 427 -25.26 -2.65 -55.63
N ARG A 428 -25.97 -3.13 -56.65
CA ARG A 428 -26.56 -2.36 -57.74
C ARG A 428 -27.84 -1.74 -57.21
N VAL A 429 -27.85 -0.46 -56.86
CA VAL A 429 -29.10 0.31 -56.65
C VAL A 429 -29.22 1.32 -57.79
N LYS A 430 -30.15 1.05 -58.70
CA LYS A 430 -30.55 1.94 -59.80
C LYS A 430 -31.86 2.61 -59.37
N GLY A 431 -31.86 3.95 -59.36
CA GLY A 431 -33.07 4.77 -59.33
C GLY A 431 -33.26 5.60 -58.06
N GLN A 432 -32.89 6.88 -58.12
CA GLN A 432 -33.70 8.05 -57.70
C GLN A 432 -32.79 9.30 -57.61
N GLY A 433 -32.90 10.20 -58.60
CA GLY A 433 -32.08 11.42 -58.74
C GLY A 433 -32.27 12.49 -57.65
N ALA A 434 -33.18 12.27 -56.69
CA ALA A 434 -33.32 13.08 -55.48
C ALA A 434 -32.53 12.49 -54.29
N CYS A 435 -32.58 11.17 -54.10
CA CYS A 435 -31.91 10.48 -53.00
C CYS A 435 -30.37 10.55 -53.11
N ALA A 436 -29.80 10.47 -54.31
CA ALA A 436 -28.35 10.63 -54.50
C ALA A 436 -27.84 12.07 -54.27
N ARG A 437 -28.70 13.08 -54.44
CA ARG A 437 -28.40 14.49 -54.09
C ARG A 437 -28.50 14.70 -52.59
N PHE A 438 -29.52 14.13 -51.96
CA PHE A 438 -29.69 14.13 -50.50
C PHE A 438 -28.50 13.45 -49.81
N TRP A 439 -28.06 12.28 -50.27
CA TRP A 439 -26.92 11.55 -49.71
C TRP A 439 -25.58 12.29 -49.90
N ARG A 440 -25.41 13.01 -51.01
CA ARG A 440 -24.26 13.90 -51.23
C ARG A 440 -24.31 15.16 -50.37
N ALA A 441 -25.50 15.74 -50.17
CA ALA A 441 -25.71 16.86 -49.27
C ALA A 441 -25.45 16.48 -47.82
N GLU A 442 -25.91 15.30 -47.39
CA GLU A 442 -25.65 14.74 -46.06
C GLU A 442 -24.14 14.52 -45.83
N LYS A 443 -23.42 13.95 -46.80
CA LYS A 443 -21.96 13.80 -46.70
C LYS A 443 -21.24 15.14 -46.62
N ARG A 444 -21.64 16.13 -47.43
CA ARG A 444 -21.08 17.50 -47.37
C ARG A 444 -21.38 18.17 -46.04
N PHE A 445 -22.58 18.00 -45.50
CA PHE A 445 -22.98 18.52 -44.20
C PHE A 445 -22.18 17.88 -43.06
N ARG A 446 -22.04 16.56 -43.04
CA ARG A 446 -21.20 15.83 -42.06
C ARG A 446 -19.71 16.19 -42.18
N PHE A 447 -19.24 16.56 -43.36
CA PHE A 447 -17.88 17.05 -43.57
C PHE A 447 -17.71 18.49 -43.07
N ALA A 448 -18.65 19.38 -43.39
CA ALA A 448 -18.66 20.77 -42.94
C ALA A 448 -18.74 20.89 -41.41
N ILE A 449 -19.60 20.09 -40.76
CA ILE A 449 -19.68 20.02 -39.29
C ILE A 449 -18.35 19.57 -38.70
N ARG A 450 -17.71 18.54 -39.26
CA ARG A 450 -16.39 18.08 -38.78
C ARG A 450 -15.32 19.14 -38.92
N HIS A 451 -15.39 19.97 -39.96
CA HIS A 451 -14.47 21.08 -40.14
C HIS A 451 -14.77 22.24 -39.18
N MET A 452 -16.05 22.53 -38.93
CA MET A 452 -16.50 23.54 -37.98
C MET A 452 -16.11 23.20 -36.53
N ILE A 453 -16.28 21.95 -36.11
CA ILE A 453 -15.88 21.48 -34.76
C ILE A 453 -14.36 21.53 -34.58
N LYS A 454 -13.59 21.29 -35.65
CA LYS A 454 -12.13 21.40 -35.64
C LYS A 454 -11.62 22.83 -35.87
N SER A 455 -12.52 23.80 -36.08
CA SER A 455 -12.15 25.20 -36.24
C SER A 455 -11.73 25.77 -34.89
N GLN A 456 -10.69 26.60 -34.91
CA GLN A 456 -10.22 27.33 -33.74
C GLN A 456 -11.33 28.18 -33.09
N TRP A 457 -12.27 28.67 -33.91
CA TRP A 457 -13.38 29.47 -33.42
C TRP A 457 -14.33 28.69 -32.50
N PHE A 458 -14.62 27.43 -32.83
CA PHE A 458 -15.45 26.57 -31.98
C PHE A 458 -14.74 26.26 -30.66
N TYR A 459 -13.43 25.99 -30.70
CA TYR A 459 -12.60 25.80 -29.51
C TYR A 459 -12.66 27.01 -28.56
N TRP A 460 -12.49 28.23 -29.07
CA TRP A 460 -12.60 29.45 -28.26
C TRP A 460 -14.00 29.67 -27.69
N SER A 461 -15.06 29.38 -28.47
CA SER A 461 -16.44 29.51 -27.99
C SER A 461 -16.75 28.59 -26.79
N VAL A 462 -16.21 27.37 -26.81
CA VAL A 462 -16.37 26.40 -25.71
C VAL A 462 -15.63 26.87 -24.47
N ILE A 463 -14.39 27.37 -24.61
CA ILE A 463 -13.62 27.90 -23.47
C ILE A 463 -14.34 29.09 -22.82
N VAL A 464 -14.87 30.02 -23.62
CA VAL A 464 -15.62 31.17 -23.10
C VAL A 464 -16.86 30.72 -22.35
N LEU A 465 -17.57 29.71 -22.84
CA LEU A 465 -18.77 29.17 -22.19
C LEU A 465 -18.43 28.44 -20.89
N VAL A 466 -17.34 27.68 -20.86
CA VAL A 466 -16.83 27.05 -19.63
C VAL A 466 -16.40 28.10 -18.61
N PHE A 467 -15.69 29.15 -19.05
CA PHE A 467 -15.29 30.25 -18.18
C PHE A 467 -16.49 31.01 -17.62
N PHE A 468 -17.50 31.28 -18.46
CA PHE A 468 -18.74 31.93 -18.04
C PHE A 468 -19.51 31.06 -17.03
N ASN A 469 -19.62 29.75 -17.26
CA ASN A 469 -20.23 28.83 -16.31
C ASN A 469 -19.47 28.81 -14.97
N THR A 470 -18.13 28.72 -15.02
CA THR A 470 -17.27 28.75 -13.82
C THR A 470 -17.44 30.08 -13.05
N PHE A 471 -17.56 31.19 -13.77
CA PHE A 471 -17.82 32.50 -13.18
C PHE A 471 -19.21 32.60 -12.55
N CYS A 472 -20.26 32.10 -13.21
CA CYS A 472 -21.61 32.07 -12.64
C CYS A 472 -21.68 31.27 -11.34
N VAL A 473 -21.03 30.11 -11.28
CA VAL A 473 -20.92 29.29 -10.06
C VAL A 473 -20.15 30.01 -8.96
N ALA A 474 -19.06 30.71 -9.30
CA ALA A 474 -18.29 31.50 -8.33
C ALA A 474 -19.11 32.68 -7.75
N VAL A 475 -19.95 33.30 -8.57
CA VAL A 475 -20.85 34.39 -8.15
C VAL A 475 -21.99 33.89 -7.26
N GLU A 476 -22.48 32.67 -7.50
CA GLU A 476 -23.54 32.04 -6.70
C GLU A 476 -23.13 31.85 -5.23
N VAL A 477 -21.87 31.47 -4.97
CA VAL A 477 -21.32 31.32 -3.61
C VAL A 477 -21.21 32.66 -2.85
N SER A 478 -21.19 33.78 -3.57
CA SER A 478 -21.00 35.11 -2.97
C SER A 478 -22.31 35.86 -2.67
N ARG A 479 -23.48 35.30 -3.00
CA ARG A 479 -24.77 36.01 -2.84
C ARG A 479 -25.57 35.57 -1.60
N PRO A 480 -26.07 36.52 -0.78
CA PRO A 480 -27.00 36.22 0.30
C PRO A 480 -28.37 35.78 -0.27
N THR A 481 -29.00 34.84 0.42
CA THR A 481 -30.10 33.93 0.05
C THR A 481 -31.46 34.57 -0.32
N GLY A 482 -31.51 35.55 -1.23
CA GLY A 482 -32.75 36.26 -1.55
C GLY A 482 -33.06 36.53 -3.03
N VAL A 483 -32.14 36.22 -3.96
CA VAL A 483 -32.32 36.57 -5.39
C VAL A 483 -31.81 35.43 -6.28
N ALA A 484 -32.44 34.25 -6.18
CA ALA A 484 -32.03 33.07 -6.96
C ALA A 484 -32.60 33.02 -8.39
N ASP A 485 -33.61 33.84 -8.71
CA ASP A 485 -34.44 33.57 -9.90
C ASP A 485 -34.09 34.34 -11.19
N GLN A 486 -33.01 35.13 -11.24
CA GLN A 486 -32.75 36.00 -12.40
C GLN A 486 -31.66 35.55 -13.39
N ILE A 487 -30.97 34.41 -13.18
CA ILE A 487 -29.89 33.96 -14.09
C ILE A 487 -30.28 32.72 -14.93
N PHE A 488 -31.42 32.07 -14.65
CA PHE A 488 -31.88 30.89 -15.39
C PHE A 488 -33.03 31.14 -16.39
N MET A 489 -33.24 32.39 -16.84
CA MET A 489 -34.19 32.72 -17.90
C MET A 489 -33.52 33.08 -19.23
#